data_AF-A0A0N1I068-F1
#
_entry.id   AF-A0A0N1I068-F1
#
_cell.length_a   1.000
_cell.length_b   1.000
_cell.length_c   1.000
_cell.angle_alpha   90.00
_cell.angle_beta   90.00
_cell.angle_gamma   90.00
#
_symmetry.space_group_name_H-M   'P 1'
#
loop_
_entity.id
_entity.type
_entity.pdbx_description
1 polymer ?
#
loop_
_entity_poly.entity_id
_entity_poly.type
_entity_poly.pdbx_seq_one_letter_code
_entity_poly.pdbx_strand_id
1 'polypeptide(L)'
;MSMIRMLGDVLHLSAILILLSKMLRQRSAAGISLKSMQLFAIVFCTRYIDLFFHYLGVYNTVMKIFFIISTLHICYLMRLKSPWKATYDRENDTFRIRYLIVPCVVLAILLHSKPRVNIVVELLWTFSQYLESVAILPQIFLLEYTERYDALTSHYLFCLGAYRVVYMVHWLVQFYVRGSIRWISVISGLVQSLLYVDFFYHYVTQVVRRAKQRYELAK
;
A
#
# COMPACT_ATOMS: atom_id res chain seq x y z
N MET A 1 -18.85 11.48 -7.08
CA MET A 1 -17.44 10.99 -7.12
C MET A 1 -16.96 11.13 -8.55
N SER A 2 -15.72 11.55 -8.80
CA SER A 2 -15.17 11.56 -10.17
C SER A 2 -14.92 10.10 -10.61
N MET A 3 -15.22 9.79 -11.87
CA MET A 3 -15.01 8.45 -12.44
C MET A 3 -13.55 7.97 -12.28
N ILE A 4 -12.59 8.89 -12.42
CA ILE A 4 -11.16 8.62 -12.27
C ILE A 4 -10.82 8.15 -10.85
N ARG A 5 -11.38 8.79 -9.81
CA ARG A 5 -11.16 8.35 -8.43
C ARG A 5 -11.71 6.95 -8.19
N MET A 6 -12.91 6.67 -8.69
CA MET A 6 -13.51 5.35 -8.57
C MET A 6 -12.66 4.27 -9.22
N LEU A 7 -12.07 4.56 -10.39
CA LEU A 7 -11.14 3.64 -11.05
C LEU A 7 -9.90 3.36 -10.18
N GLY A 8 -9.32 4.39 -9.56
CA GLY A 8 -8.22 4.23 -8.61
C GLY A 8 -8.64 3.38 -7.40
N ASP A 9 -9.81 3.63 -6.83
CA ASP A 9 -10.33 2.88 -5.70
C ASP A 9 -10.54 1.39 -6.04
N VAL A 10 -11.03 1.09 -7.25
CA VAL A 10 -11.17 -0.29 -7.76
C VAL A 10 -9.82 -0.96 -7.97
N LEU A 11 -8.82 -0.27 -8.53
CA LEU A 11 -7.47 -0.84 -8.68
C LEU A 11 -6.83 -1.19 -7.33
N HIS A 12 -7.01 -0.32 -6.33
CA HIS A 12 -6.51 -0.59 -4.98
C HIS A 12 -7.25 -1.78 -4.34
N LEU A 13 -8.57 -1.86 -4.53
CA LEU A 13 -9.37 -3.01 -4.10
C LEU A 13 -8.88 -4.31 -4.76
N SER A 14 -8.65 -4.28 -6.08
CA SER A 14 -8.13 -5.42 -6.84
C SER A 14 -6.77 -5.87 -6.31
N ALA A 15 -5.87 -4.95 -5.95
CA ALA A 15 -4.57 -5.29 -5.37
C ALA A 15 -4.73 -6.15 -4.10
N ILE A 16 -5.60 -5.73 -3.17
CA ILE A 16 -5.83 -6.46 -1.92
C ILE A 16 -6.53 -7.80 -2.19
N LEU A 17 -7.50 -7.85 -3.10
CA LEU A 17 -8.19 -9.09 -3.48
C LEU A 17 -7.25 -10.10 -4.13
N ILE A 18 -6.32 -9.65 -4.99
CA ILE A 18 -5.30 -10.49 -5.61
C ILE A 18 -4.38 -11.07 -4.53
N LEU A 19 -3.89 -10.25 -3.61
CA LEU A 19 -3.02 -10.68 -2.51
C LEU A 19 -3.73 -11.69 -1.60
N LEU A 20 -4.97 -11.40 -1.20
CA LEU A 20 -5.73 -12.29 -0.34
C LEU A 20 -6.06 -13.61 -1.06
N SER A 21 -6.46 -13.55 -2.34
CA SER A 21 -6.72 -14.74 -3.15
C SER A 21 -5.49 -15.61 -3.32
N LYS A 22 -4.31 -15.00 -3.55
CA LYS A 22 -3.02 -15.70 -3.55
C LYS A 22 -2.83 -16.49 -2.27
N MET A 23 -2.91 -15.80 -1.13
CA MET A 23 -2.67 -16.40 0.17
C MET A 23 -3.65 -17.54 0.45
N LEU A 24 -4.93 -17.34 0.16
CA LEU A 24 -5.96 -18.34 0.42
C LEU A 24 -5.83 -19.57 -0.48
N ARG A 25 -5.52 -19.38 -1.78
CA ARG A 25 -5.36 -20.48 -2.74
C ARG A 25 -4.07 -21.27 -2.51
N GLN A 26 -2.95 -20.58 -2.30
CA GLN A 26 -1.65 -21.22 -2.10
C GLN A 26 -1.44 -21.72 -0.66
N ARG A 27 -2.31 -21.34 0.28
CA ARG A 27 -2.17 -21.65 1.71
C ARG A 27 -0.78 -21.28 2.25
N SER A 28 -0.22 -20.18 1.75
CA SER A 28 1.13 -19.74 2.05
C SER A 28 1.21 -18.21 2.16
N ALA A 29 2.06 -17.74 3.06
CA ALA A 29 2.44 -16.33 3.19
C ALA A 29 3.87 -16.05 2.70
N ALA A 30 4.49 -17.00 1.99
CA ALA A 30 5.85 -16.85 1.49
C ALA A 30 5.98 -15.65 0.52
N GLY A 31 7.03 -14.85 0.73
CA GLY A 31 7.32 -13.66 -0.08
C GLY A 31 6.42 -12.45 0.20
N ILE A 32 5.65 -12.46 1.29
CA ILE A 32 4.82 -11.33 1.73
C ILE A 32 5.36 -10.79 3.06
N SER A 33 5.62 -9.49 3.14
CA SER A 33 6.09 -8.83 4.35
C SER A 33 4.91 -8.55 5.27
N LEU A 34 4.94 -9.13 6.48
CA LEU A 34 3.96 -8.84 7.51
C LEU A 34 4.10 -7.39 7.97
N LYS A 35 5.31 -6.85 7.96
CA LYS A 35 5.60 -5.48 8.36
C LYS A 35 4.93 -4.45 7.45
N SER A 36 4.98 -4.64 6.13
CA SER A 36 4.22 -3.77 5.21
C SER A 36 2.72 -3.88 5.44
N MET A 37 2.18 -5.09 5.66
CA MET A 37 0.75 -5.27 5.94
C MET A 37 0.32 -4.58 7.24
N GLN A 38 1.16 -4.61 8.28
CA GLN A 38 0.93 -3.87 9.53
C GLN A 38 0.93 -2.36 9.31
N LEU A 39 1.85 -1.85 8.50
CA LEU A 39 1.90 -0.42 8.16
C LEU A 39 0.63 0.00 7.39
N PHE A 40 0.19 -0.77 6.40
CA PHE A 40 -1.07 -0.51 5.70
C PHE A 40 -2.29 -0.59 6.63
N ALA A 41 -2.32 -1.52 7.58
CA ALA A 41 -3.38 -1.58 8.57
C ALA A 41 -3.42 -0.30 9.43
N ILE A 42 -2.27 0.18 9.90
CA ILE A 42 -2.16 1.45 10.65
C ILE A 42 -2.64 2.62 9.78
N VAL A 43 -2.23 2.68 8.51
CA VAL A 43 -2.68 3.70 7.54
C VAL A 43 -4.20 3.71 7.44
N PHE A 44 -4.85 2.57 7.20
CA PHE A 44 -6.31 2.55 7.03
C PHE A 44 -7.06 2.86 8.31
N CYS A 45 -6.61 2.34 9.47
CA CYS A 45 -7.24 2.65 10.75
C CYS A 45 -7.14 4.14 11.10
N THR A 46 -6.00 4.78 10.87
CA THR A 46 -5.81 6.21 11.17
C THR A 46 -6.49 7.12 10.15
N ARG A 47 -6.49 6.74 8.86
CA ARG A 47 -7.10 7.53 7.79
C ARG A 47 -8.62 7.56 7.86
N TYR A 48 -9.22 6.44 8.24
CA TYR A 48 -10.68 6.23 8.17
C TYR A 48 -11.37 6.36 9.53
N ILE A 49 -10.71 7.02 10.50
CA ILE A 49 -11.32 7.34 11.80
C ILE A 49 -12.55 8.24 11.65
N ASP A 50 -12.67 8.96 10.53
CA ASP A 50 -13.84 9.74 10.15
C ASP A 50 -15.10 8.90 9.92
N LEU A 51 -15.00 7.56 9.79
CA LEU A 51 -16.15 6.65 9.72
C LEU A 51 -17.12 6.80 10.88
N PHE A 52 -16.64 7.14 12.07
CA PHE A 52 -17.47 7.26 13.27
C PHE A 52 -18.24 8.57 13.35
N PHE A 53 -17.87 9.57 12.56
CA PHE A 53 -18.35 10.95 12.73
C PHE A 53 -18.90 11.57 11.44
N HIS A 54 -18.58 11.01 10.27
CA HIS A 54 -18.98 11.56 8.97
C HIS A 54 -19.44 10.49 8.00
N TYR A 55 -20.72 10.55 7.63
CA TYR A 55 -21.30 9.73 6.57
C TYR A 55 -21.24 10.45 5.23
N LEU A 56 -20.49 9.90 4.27
CA LEU A 56 -20.40 10.43 2.90
C LEU A 56 -21.26 9.65 1.89
N GLY A 57 -21.70 8.43 2.24
CA GLY A 57 -22.47 7.55 1.36
C GLY A 57 -22.06 6.08 1.47
N VAL A 58 -22.97 5.18 1.08
CA VAL A 58 -22.81 3.72 1.19
C VAL A 58 -21.50 3.23 0.58
N TYR A 59 -21.20 3.63 -0.66
CA TYR A 59 -19.97 3.24 -1.35
C TYR A 59 -18.71 3.59 -0.54
N ASN A 60 -18.63 4.81 -0.01
CA ASN A 60 -17.45 5.25 0.75
C ASN A 60 -17.30 4.46 2.05
N THR A 61 -18.40 4.27 2.78
CA THR A 61 -18.42 3.52 4.04
C THR A 61 -18.01 2.06 3.82
N VAL A 62 -18.60 1.38 2.83
CA VAL A 62 -18.30 -0.03 2.51
C VAL A 62 -16.84 -0.20 2.10
N MET A 63 -16.31 0.68 1.23
CA MET A 63 -14.92 0.60 0.80
C MET A 63 -13.95 0.79 1.96
N LYS A 64 -14.16 1.78 2.84
CA LYS A 64 -13.31 2.01 4.01
C LYS A 64 -13.31 0.80 4.96
N ILE A 65 -14.49 0.25 5.27
CA ILE A 65 -14.63 -0.95 6.10
C ILE A 65 -13.90 -2.13 5.45
N PHE A 66 -14.08 -2.33 4.14
CA PHE A 66 -13.38 -3.38 3.40
C PHE A 66 -11.86 -3.26 3.53
N PHE A 67 -11.29 -2.07 3.29
CA PHE A 67 -9.84 -1.84 3.39
C PHE A 67 -9.30 -2.17 4.78
N ILE A 68 -10.00 -1.78 5.85
CA ILE A 68 -9.61 -2.07 7.23
C ILE A 68 -9.67 -3.58 7.50
N ILE A 69 -10.83 -4.20 7.26
CA ILE A 69 -11.08 -5.60 7.62
C ILE A 69 -10.15 -6.54 6.82
N SER A 70 -10.03 -6.33 5.51
CA SER A 70 -9.19 -7.19 4.67
C SER A 70 -7.71 -7.13 5.05
N THR A 71 -7.18 -5.93 5.33
CA THR A 71 -5.76 -5.76 5.71
C THR A 71 -5.49 -6.32 7.11
N LEU A 72 -6.39 -6.11 8.06
CA LEU A 72 -6.32 -6.74 9.39
C LEU A 72 -6.43 -8.26 9.30
N HIS A 73 -7.28 -8.77 8.41
CA HIS A 73 -7.43 -10.20 8.18
C HIS A 73 -6.14 -10.81 7.63
N ILE A 74 -5.47 -10.16 6.66
CA ILE A 74 -4.16 -10.59 6.16
C ILE A 74 -3.13 -10.65 7.30
N CYS A 75 -3.07 -9.61 8.14
CA CYS A 75 -2.19 -9.58 9.31
C CYS A 75 -2.50 -10.73 10.29
N TYR A 76 -3.79 -11.01 10.54
CA TYR A 76 -4.24 -12.10 11.38
C TYR A 76 -3.79 -13.46 10.83
N LEU A 77 -4.00 -13.72 9.53
CA LEU A 77 -3.59 -14.96 8.88
C LEU A 77 -2.10 -15.21 9.07
N MET A 78 -1.27 -14.21 8.75
CA MET A 78 0.19 -14.32 8.81
C MET A 78 0.73 -14.44 10.25
N ARG A 79 0.08 -13.83 11.25
CA ARG A 79 0.61 -13.81 12.62
C ARG A 79 0.12 -14.98 13.47
N LEU A 80 -1.11 -15.42 13.27
CA LEU A 80 -1.81 -16.30 14.21
C LEU A 80 -2.31 -17.61 13.60
N LYS A 81 -2.53 -17.70 12.28
CA LYS A 81 -3.19 -18.87 11.67
C LYS A 81 -2.23 -19.74 10.85
N SER A 82 -2.15 -21.03 11.19
CA SER A 82 -1.49 -22.04 10.34
C SER A 82 -2.37 -22.35 9.11
N PRO A 83 -1.81 -22.58 7.91
CA PRO A 83 -0.38 -22.69 7.55
C PRO A 83 0.33 -21.37 7.22
N TRP A 84 -0.38 -20.24 7.13
CA TRP A 84 0.21 -18.95 6.75
C TRP A 84 1.28 -18.46 7.72
N LYS A 85 1.06 -18.63 9.03
CA LYS A 85 2.06 -18.32 10.06
C LYS A 85 3.35 -19.13 9.90
N ALA A 86 3.25 -20.40 9.50
CA ALA A 86 4.40 -21.29 9.34
C ALA A 86 5.21 -21.00 8.08
N THR A 87 4.57 -20.43 7.05
CA THR A 87 5.19 -20.10 5.76
C THR A 87 5.67 -18.65 5.67
N TYR A 88 5.38 -17.82 6.69
CA TYR A 88 5.86 -16.46 6.79
C TYR A 88 7.36 -16.42 7.12
N ASP A 89 8.12 -15.74 6.27
CA ASP A 89 9.58 -15.62 6.36
C ASP A 89 9.99 -14.52 7.35
N ARG A 90 9.95 -14.87 8.64
CA ARG A 90 10.29 -13.94 9.73
C ARG A 90 11.76 -13.57 9.78
N GLU A 91 12.64 -14.47 9.32
CA GLU A 91 14.09 -14.27 9.36
C GLU A 91 14.53 -13.22 8.36
N ASN A 92 13.90 -13.18 7.18
CA ASN A 92 14.25 -12.23 6.12
C ASN A 92 13.43 -10.93 6.18
N ASP A 93 12.23 -10.92 6.80
CA ASP A 93 11.45 -9.69 7.03
C ASP A 93 12.04 -8.87 8.21
N THR A 94 13.27 -8.38 8.08
CA THR A 94 14.05 -7.72 9.16
C THR A 94 13.86 -6.20 9.25
N PHE A 95 13.17 -5.58 8.28
CA PHE A 95 13.00 -4.13 8.17
C PHE A 95 12.50 -3.48 9.48
N ARG A 96 13.14 -2.41 9.95
CA ARG A 96 12.75 -1.77 11.23
C ARG A 96 11.69 -0.69 11.01
N ILE A 97 10.41 -1.06 11.07
CA ILE A 97 9.27 -0.14 10.80
C ILE A 97 9.22 1.11 11.68
N ARG A 98 9.89 1.11 12.84
CA ARG A 98 10.04 2.28 13.72
C ARG A 98 10.69 3.47 12.99
N TYR A 99 11.61 3.21 12.07
CA TYR A 99 12.26 4.24 11.25
C TYR A 99 11.33 4.84 10.18
N LEU A 100 10.15 4.25 9.94
CA LEU A 100 9.13 4.86 9.07
C LEU A 100 8.08 5.60 9.91
N ILE A 101 7.60 4.96 10.98
CA ILE A 101 6.53 5.49 11.82
C ILE A 101 6.97 6.79 12.50
N VAL A 102 8.14 6.81 13.15
CA VAL A 102 8.57 7.98 13.94
C VAL A 102 8.73 9.23 13.05
N PRO A 103 9.46 9.19 11.91
CA PRO A 103 9.52 10.35 11.02
C PRO A 103 8.15 10.78 10.48
N CYS A 104 7.27 9.84 10.15
CA CYS A 104 5.91 10.19 9.68
C CYS A 104 5.08 10.89 10.76
N VAL A 105 5.22 10.51 12.03
CA VAL A 105 4.57 11.21 13.15
C VAL A 105 5.13 12.62 13.31
N VAL A 106 6.46 12.77 13.30
CA VAL A 106 7.12 14.09 13.40
C VAL A 106 6.71 15.00 12.25
N LEU A 107 6.74 14.50 11.01
CA LEU A 107 6.30 15.23 9.84
C LEU A 107 4.81 15.59 9.92
N ALA A 108 3.95 14.72 10.43
CA ALA A 108 2.54 15.04 10.59
C ALA A 108 2.31 16.18 11.60
N ILE A 109 3.06 16.22 12.69
CA ILE A 109 2.97 17.29 13.69
C ILE A 109 3.46 18.61 13.10
N LEU A 110 4.63 18.61 12.45
CA LEU A 110 5.25 19.82 11.92
C LEU A 110 4.58 20.35 10.65
N LEU A 111 4.12 19.45 9.78
CA LEU A 111 3.69 19.74 8.41
C LEU A 111 2.27 19.22 8.13
N HIS A 112 1.30 19.62 8.96
CA HIS A 112 -0.12 19.38 8.70
C HIS A 112 -0.80 20.56 8.00
N SER A 113 -1.91 20.28 7.31
CA SER A 113 -2.78 21.32 6.74
C SER A 113 -3.70 21.89 7.81
N LYS A 114 -4.35 23.04 7.52
CA LYS A 114 -5.41 23.58 8.38
C LYS A 114 -6.49 22.51 8.64
N PRO A 115 -6.81 22.20 9.92
CA PRO A 115 -7.81 21.19 10.25
C PRO A 115 -9.18 21.54 9.69
N ARG A 116 -9.86 20.54 9.10
CA ARG A 116 -11.26 20.70 8.64
C ARG A 116 -12.29 20.44 9.73
N VAL A 117 -11.98 19.53 10.64
CA VAL A 117 -12.91 19.04 11.68
C VAL A 117 -12.30 19.27 13.06
N ASN A 118 -11.20 18.58 13.35
CA ASN A 118 -10.43 18.70 14.58
C ASN A 118 -8.96 18.44 14.25
N ILE A 119 -8.05 19.10 14.98
CA ILE A 119 -6.61 18.91 14.88
C ILE A 119 -6.19 17.43 14.98
N VAL A 120 -6.80 16.63 15.86
CA VAL A 120 -6.46 15.21 16.04
C VAL A 120 -6.76 14.41 14.76
N VAL A 121 -7.94 14.60 14.17
CA VAL A 121 -8.34 13.92 12.93
C VAL A 121 -7.43 14.35 11.77
N GLU A 122 -7.08 15.63 11.72
CA GLU A 122 -6.18 16.17 10.69
C GLU A 122 -4.76 15.62 10.80
N LEU A 123 -4.23 15.50 12.02
CA LEU A 123 -2.93 14.90 12.30
C LEU A 123 -2.91 13.42 11.92
N LEU A 124 -3.94 12.65 12.30
CA LEU A 124 -4.06 11.23 11.94
C LEU A 124 -4.18 11.04 10.43
N TRP A 125 -4.97 11.88 9.76
CA TRP A 125 -5.08 11.85 8.30
C TRP A 125 -3.73 12.17 7.64
N THR A 126 -3.03 13.22 8.11
CA THR A 126 -1.72 13.63 7.57
C THR A 126 -0.67 12.55 7.79
N PHE A 127 -0.60 12.00 9.00
CA PHE A 127 0.24 10.86 9.35
C PHE A 127 -0.01 9.68 8.41
N SER A 128 -1.29 9.35 8.17
CA SER A 128 -1.65 8.24 7.26
C SER A 128 -1.18 8.48 5.83
N GLN A 129 -1.11 9.73 5.35
CA GLN A 129 -0.61 10.05 4.00
C GLN A 129 0.89 9.80 3.90
N TYR A 130 1.66 10.34 4.85
CA TYR A 130 3.10 10.13 4.90
C TYR A 130 3.44 8.65 5.08
N LEU A 131 2.79 7.96 6.02
CA LEU A 131 3.08 6.56 6.29
C LEU A 131 2.76 5.65 5.09
N GLU A 132 1.65 5.90 4.39
CA GLU A 132 1.28 5.10 3.22
C GLU A 132 2.32 5.20 2.10
N SER A 133 2.94 6.38 1.94
CA SER A 133 3.94 6.60 0.90
C SER A 133 5.14 5.66 1.03
N VAL A 134 5.50 5.31 2.27
CA VAL A 134 6.66 4.46 2.59
C VAL A 134 6.28 3.06 3.09
N ALA A 135 5.00 2.76 3.25
CA ALA A 135 4.52 1.49 3.83
C ALA A 135 4.93 0.24 3.03
N ILE A 136 5.23 0.41 1.74
CA ILE A 136 5.66 -0.67 0.85
C ILE A 136 7.13 -1.07 1.03
N LEU A 137 7.96 -0.24 1.67
CA LEU A 137 9.41 -0.48 1.78
C LEU A 137 9.76 -1.86 2.38
N PRO A 138 9.18 -2.33 3.51
CA PRO A 138 9.47 -3.68 4.02
C PRO A 138 9.24 -4.79 3.00
N GLN A 139 8.16 -4.71 2.21
CA GLN A 139 7.85 -5.67 1.14
C GLN A 139 8.91 -5.65 0.02
N ILE A 140 9.38 -4.46 -0.39
CA ILE A 140 10.42 -4.32 -1.41
C ILE A 140 11.72 -4.97 -0.93
N PHE A 141 12.18 -4.61 0.27
CA PHE A 141 13.40 -5.15 0.86
C PHE A 141 13.34 -6.67 1.02
N LEU A 142 12.18 -7.22 1.41
CA LEU A 142 12.01 -8.67 1.51
C LEU A 142 12.15 -9.37 0.15
N LEU A 143 11.56 -8.81 -0.91
CA LEU A 143 11.62 -9.39 -2.25
C LEU A 143 13.02 -9.32 -2.85
N GLU A 144 13.73 -8.23 -2.61
CA GLU A 144 15.12 -8.05 -3.05
C GLU A 144 16.06 -9.01 -2.31
N TYR A 145 15.93 -9.12 -0.99
CA TYR A 145 16.78 -9.99 -0.18
C TYR A 145 16.55 -11.48 -0.45
N THR A 146 15.29 -11.91 -0.55
CA THR A 146 14.96 -13.33 -0.78
C THR A 146 15.02 -13.73 -2.25
N GLU A 147 15.15 -12.76 -3.15
CA GLU A 147 14.97 -12.87 -4.58
C GLU A 147 13.70 -13.68 -5.00
N ARG A 148 12.62 -13.62 -4.21
CA ARG A 148 11.38 -14.39 -4.46
C ARG A 148 10.38 -13.60 -5.27
N TYR A 149 10.57 -13.58 -6.58
CA TYR A 149 9.67 -12.90 -7.52
C TYR A 149 8.57 -13.82 -8.05
N ASP A 150 7.51 -14.00 -7.26
CA ASP A 150 6.32 -14.73 -7.70
C ASP A 150 5.39 -13.81 -8.53
N ALA A 151 4.92 -14.30 -9.68
CA ALA A 151 4.11 -13.56 -10.63
C ALA A 151 2.83 -12.97 -10.00
N LEU A 152 2.18 -13.70 -9.09
CA LEU A 152 0.93 -13.20 -8.47
C LEU A 152 1.19 -12.04 -7.50
N THR A 153 2.36 -12.02 -6.85
CA THR A 153 2.83 -10.87 -6.05
C THR A 153 3.03 -9.65 -6.96
N SER A 154 3.50 -9.87 -8.18
CA SER A 154 3.75 -8.81 -9.15
C SER A 154 2.48 -8.18 -9.69
N HIS A 155 1.41 -8.96 -9.90
CA HIS A 155 0.09 -8.43 -10.26
C HIS A 155 -0.49 -7.57 -9.13
N TYR A 156 -0.37 -8.02 -7.88
CA TYR A 156 -0.73 -7.23 -6.70
C TYR A 156 0.01 -5.89 -6.68
N LEU A 157 1.34 -5.92 -6.83
CA LEU A 157 2.17 -4.72 -6.82
C LEU A 157 1.88 -3.81 -8.01
N PHE A 158 1.65 -4.37 -9.20
CA PHE A 158 1.23 -3.64 -10.39
C PHE A 158 -0.07 -2.88 -10.17
N CYS A 159 -1.12 -3.54 -9.64
CA CYS A 159 -2.36 -2.87 -9.28
C CYS A 159 -2.13 -1.75 -8.25
N LEU A 160 -1.21 -1.97 -7.31
CA LEU A 160 -0.80 -1.00 -6.30
C LEU A 160 -0.01 0.20 -6.88
N GLY A 161 0.76 0.01 -7.95
CA GLY A 161 1.35 1.11 -8.72
C GLY A 161 0.31 1.86 -9.55
N ALA A 162 -0.52 1.10 -10.28
CA ALA A 162 -1.50 1.64 -11.22
C ALA A 162 -2.51 2.57 -10.54
N TYR A 163 -3.04 2.19 -9.37
CA TYR A 163 -4.00 3.07 -8.70
C TYR A 163 -3.38 4.40 -8.27
N ARG A 164 -2.07 4.45 -7.98
CA ARG A 164 -1.37 5.69 -7.64
C ARG A 164 -1.26 6.62 -8.82
N VAL A 165 -0.94 6.08 -10.00
CA VAL A 165 -0.95 6.84 -11.25
C VAL A 165 -2.34 7.41 -11.51
N VAL A 166 -3.39 6.61 -11.34
CA VAL A 166 -4.78 7.09 -11.50
C VAL A 166 -5.13 8.18 -10.49
N TYR A 167 -4.67 8.08 -9.23
CA TYR A 167 -4.86 9.12 -8.22
C TYR A 167 -4.10 10.41 -8.53
N MET A 168 -2.91 10.33 -9.13
CA MET A 168 -2.18 11.50 -9.61
C MET A 168 -2.93 12.21 -10.72
N VAL A 169 -3.44 11.47 -11.72
CA VAL A 169 -4.29 12.02 -12.77
C VAL A 169 -5.53 12.67 -12.17
N HIS A 170 -6.15 12.03 -11.17
CA HIS A 170 -7.28 12.61 -10.47
C HIS A 170 -6.94 13.95 -9.81
N TRP A 171 -5.78 14.09 -9.16
CA TRP A 171 -5.37 15.37 -8.57
C TRP A 171 -5.14 16.45 -9.63
N LEU A 172 -4.51 16.12 -10.76
CA LEU A 172 -4.33 17.06 -11.87
C LEU A 172 -5.67 17.58 -12.41
N VAL A 173 -6.64 16.68 -12.59
CA VAL A 173 -8.00 17.07 -13.01
C VAL A 173 -8.68 17.94 -11.95
N GLN A 174 -8.54 17.62 -10.66
CA GLN A 174 -9.08 18.45 -9.58
C GLN A 174 -8.44 19.84 -9.53
N PHE A 175 -7.14 19.95 -9.80
CA PHE A 175 -6.45 21.24 -9.92
C PHE A 175 -7.07 22.10 -11.00
N TYR A 176 -7.22 21.53 -12.19
CA TYR A 176 -7.73 22.25 -13.35
C TYR A 176 -9.19 22.69 -13.16
N VAL A 177 -10.03 21.82 -12.59
CA VAL A 177 -11.47 22.07 -12.44
C VAL A 177 -11.81 22.93 -11.23
N ARG A 178 -11.12 22.76 -10.09
CA ARG A 178 -11.50 23.39 -8.80
C ARG A 178 -10.48 24.39 -8.27
N GLY A 179 -9.32 24.52 -8.92
CA GLY A 179 -8.24 25.43 -8.51
C GLY A 179 -7.60 25.10 -7.16
N SER A 180 -7.95 23.99 -6.51
CA SER A 180 -7.46 23.65 -5.18
C SER A 180 -7.13 22.16 -5.04
N ILE A 181 -5.94 21.87 -4.51
CA ILE A 181 -5.51 20.52 -4.13
C ILE A 181 -4.87 20.57 -2.74
N ARG A 182 -4.96 19.47 -2.01
CA ARG A 182 -4.16 19.24 -0.81
C ARG A 182 -2.72 18.90 -1.20
N TRP A 183 -1.80 19.83 -1.02
CA TRP A 183 -0.38 19.64 -1.32
C TRP A 183 0.22 18.38 -0.65
N ILE A 184 -0.21 18.04 0.58
CA ILE A 184 0.22 16.84 1.31
C ILE A 184 -0.07 15.55 0.53
N SER A 185 -1.24 15.45 -0.10
CA SER A 185 -1.60 14.28 -0.92
C SER A 185 -0.73 14.18 -2.16
N VAL A 186 -0.41 15.31 -2.79
CA VAL A 186 0.44 15.35 -3.99
C VAL A 186 1.87 14.94 -3.64
N ILE A 187 2.47 15.53 -2.60
CA ILE A 187 3.85 15.20 -2.19
C ILE A 187 3.96 13.74 -1.74
N SER A 188 3.07 13.29 -0.85
CA SER A 188 3.06 11.88 -0.40
C SER A 188 2.85 10.93 -1.59
N GLY A 189 1.97 11.30 -2.52
CA GLY A 189 1.73 10.54 -3.73
C GLY A 189 2.96 10.47 -4.64
N LEU A 190 3.69 11.58 -4.83
CA LEU A 190 4.93 11.63 -5.61
C LEU A 190 6.00 10.73 -5.01
N VAL A 191 6.26 10.84 -3.69
CA VAL A 191 7.20 9.95 -2.99
C VAL A 191 6.81 8.49 -3.19
N GLN A 192 5.53 8.19 -3.02
CA GLN A 192 5.02 6.83 -3.18
C GLN A 192 5.22 6.29 -4.61
N SER A 193 4.89 7.07 -5.64
CA SER A 193 5.06 6.66 -7.03
C SER A 193 6.52 6.49 -7.42
N LEU A 194 7.43 7.33 -6.91
CA LEU A 194 8.87 7.18 -7.12
C LEU A 194 9.37 5.84 -6.57
N LEU A 195 8.93 5.46 -5.36
CA LEU A 195 9.27 4.16 -4.78
C LEU A 195 8.70 2.99 -5.59
N TYR A 196 7.50 3.12 -6.16
CA TYR A 196 6.96 2.09 -7.05
C TYR A 196 7.75 1.98 -8.36
N VAL A 197 8.13 3.11 -8.98
CA VAL A 197 8.92 3.10 -10.22
C VAL A 197 10.26 2.41 -10.00
N ASP A 198 10.96 2.76 -8.91
CA ASP A 198 12.21 2.13 -8.53
C ASP A 198 12.05 0.61 -8.32
N PHE A 199 10.98 0.22 -7.61
CA PHE A 199 10.64 -1.19 -7.45
C PHE A 199 10.38 -1.91 -8.79
N PHE A 200 9.56 -1.34 -9.68
CA PHE A 200 9.24 -1.96 -10.96
C PHE A 200 10.46 -2.09 -11.85
N TYR A 201 11.36 -1.10 -11.83
CA TYR A 201 12.61 -1.15 -12.56
C TYR A 201 13.47 -2.35 -12.12
N HIS A 202 13.70 -2.50 -10.81
CA HIS A 202 14.46 -3.62 -10.26
C HIS A 202 13.77 -4.96 -10.53
N TYR A 203 12.45 -5.02 -10.32
CA TYR A 203 11.64 -6.20 -10.59
C TYR A 203 11.76 -6.68 -12.05
N VAL A 204 11.52 -5.81 -13.02
CA VAL A 204 11.58 -6.16 -14.46
C VAL A 204 12.99 -6.63 -14.83
N THR A 205 14.02 -5.92 -14.36
CA THR A 205 15.42 -6.28 -14.63
C THR A 205 15.75 -7.68 -14.13
N GLN A 206 15.33 -8.03 -12.90
CA GLN A 206 15.56 -9.36 -12.34
C GLN A 206 14.78 -10.46 -13.06
N VAL A 207 13.52 -10.20 -13.44
CA VAL A 207 12.70 -11.15 -14.20
C VAL A 207 13.31 -11.45 -15.57
N VAL A 208 13.73 -10.41 -16.29
CA VAL A 208 14.38 -10.56 -17.60
C VAL A 208 15.69 -11.34 -17.48
N ARG A 209 16.52 -11.03 -16.46
CA ARG A 209 17.76 -11.78 -16.19
C ARG A 209 17.49 -13.27 -15.99
N ARG A 210 16.47 -13.62 -15.19
CA ARG A 210 16.09 -15.01 -14.92
C ARG A 210 15.51 -15.72 -16.14
N ALA A 211 14.70 -15.03 -16.94
CA ALA A 211 14.17 -15.59 -18.18
C ALA A 211 15.31 -15.93 -19.14
N LYS A 212 16.31 -15.04 -19.26
CA LYS A 212 17.51 -15.27 -20.07
C LYS A 212 18.32 -16.47 -19.55
N GLN A 213 18.59 -16.54 -18.25
CA GLN A 213 19.30 -17.68 -17.65
C GLN A 213 18.58 -19.01 -17.88
N ARG A 214 17.25 -19.06 -17.76
CA ARG A 214 16.47 -20.28 -18.03
C ARG A 214 16.52 -20.68 -19.50
N TYR A 215 16.51 -19.71 -20.41
CA TYR A 215 16.64 -19.97 -21.84
C TYR A 215 18.03 -20.52 -22.18
N GLU A 216 19.09 -19.95 -21.60
CA GLU A 216 20.46 -20.44 -21.78
C GLU A 216 20.68 -21.85 -21.22
N LEU A 217 20.08 -22.19 -20.07
CA LEU A 217 20.13 -23.54 -19.50
C LEU A 217 19.31 -24.58 -20.27
N ALA A 218 18.34 -24.15 -21.08
CA ALA A 218 17.49 -25.03 -21.88
C ALA A 218 18.08 -25.31 -23.28
N LYS A 219 19.18 -24.65 -23.64
CA LYS A 219 19.93 -24.84 -24.89
C LYS A 219 21.08 -25.81 -24.67
#